data_AF-A0A7W0UBV8-F1
#
_entry.id   AF-A0A7W0UBV8-F1
#
_cell.length_a   1.000
_cell.length_b   1.000
_cell.length_c   1.000
_cell.angle_alpha   90.00
_cell.angle_beta   90.00
_cell.angle_gamma   90.00
#
_symmetry.space_group_name_H-M   'P 1'
#
loop_
_entity.id
_entity.type
_entity.pdbx_description
1 polymer ?
#
loop_
_entity_poly.entity_id
_entity_poly.type
_entity_poly.pdbx_seq_one_letter_code
_entity_poly.pdbx_strand_id
1 'polypeptide(L)'
;MLPAAVAAGHPATVAAGIELLEDGGTAADAAVASCLASCVAETVMTGLLGGGHAIYWDGSQAVNLDCFVAVPSGTGGESVELAVPFGEEVVHYAVGPGTCGVPGVPRGLGELSRRFGRLPWARLVEPAIRLAKSGVRMPPAHAACLAMLGPVFTLSERGRGIYAPDGHLLESGDALAQPGLADALELLAAEGPRSAYCGSIAEALLHGVEGVALTRRDLESYEARWSAPVELEYGGTRFLTRGGLAGIVESLARLRRLEGLRPDERVVALLAALDGPVLEGHTTNLTVTDADGRACVLTTSLGLGTGDFLPGYDLHLNSMLGEVDLHRAPLETGSRMESMMAPSIAIGDDGLALAIGSAGGTRLRTALVGVASAILDEGLDPVAAVARPRFHPAGRV
;
A
#
# COMPACT_ATOMS: atom_id res chain seq x y z
N MET A 1 6.64 17.75 -22.00
CA MET A 1 5.88 16.49 -21.83
C MET A 1 6.52 15.73 -20.68
N LEU A 2 5.73 15.28 -19.70
CA LEU A 2 6.25 14.38 -18.66
C LEU A 2 6.67 13.05 -19.32
N PRO A 3 7.83 12.49 -18.96
CA PRO A 3 8.18 11.14 -19.38
C PRO A 3 7.26 10.12 -18.67
N ALA A 4 6.96 9.03 -19.38
CA ALA A 4 6.37 7.86 -18.74
C ALA A 4 7.40 7.26 -17.77
N ALA A 5 6.98 6.97 -16.54
CA ALA A 5 7.87 6.49 -15.48
C ALA A 5 7.12 5.64 -14.46
N VAL A 6 7.85 4.75 -13.78
CA VAL A 6 7.36 3.92 -12.68
C VAL A 6 8.36 3.98 -11.54
N ALA A 7 7.87 4.27 -10.33
CA ALA A 7 8.64 4.23 -9.09
C ALA A 7 7.90 3.32 -8.08
N ALA A 8 8.60 2.31 -7.55
CA ALA A 8 8.04 1.35 -6.59
C ALA A 8 9.14 0.74 -5.71
N GLY A 9 8.74 0.01 -4.65
CA GLY A 9 9.64 -0.58 -3.66
C GLY A 9 10.51 -1.74 -4.17
N HIS A 10 10.10 -2.40 -5.26
CA HIS A 10 10.79 -3.57 -5.78
C HIS A 10 11.05 -3.50 -7.31
N PRO A 11 12.22 -3.94 -7.81
CA PRO A 11 12.53 -3.92 -9.24
C PRO A 11 11.53 -4.68 -10.12
N ALA A 12 11.03 -5.83 -9.67
CA ALA A 12 9.99 -6.59 -10.39
C ALA A 12 8.65 -5.84 -10.48
N THR A 13 8.29 -5.07 -9.44
CA THR A 13 7.12 -4.20 -9.45
C THR A 13 7.27 -3.10 -10.50
N VAL A 14 8.44 -2.47 -10.55
CA VAL A 14 8.78 -1.45 -11.56
C VAL A 14 8.74 -2.05 -12.97
N ALA A 15 9.36 -3.22 -13.16
CA ALA A 15 9.43 -3.89 -14.46
C ALA A 15 8.04 -4.23 -15.02
N ALA A 16 7.12 -4.72 -14.17
CA ALA A 16 5.75 -4.97 -14.56
C ALA A 16 5.07 -3.68 -15.06
N GLY A 17 5.16 -2.58 -14.31
CA GLY A 17 4.58 -1.30 -14.74
C GLY A 17 5.16 -0.79 -16.07
N ILE A 18 6.48 -0.86 -16.24
CA ILE A 18 7.16 -0.45 -17.49
C ILE A 18 6.67 -1.28 -18.67
N GLU A 19 6.60 -2.60 -18.51
CA GLU A 19 6.11 -3.52 -19.55
C GLU A 19 4.70 -3.13 -20.04
N LEU A 20 3.80 -2.74 -19.13
CA LEU A 20 2.43 -2.34 -19.51
C LEU A 20 2.38 -0.94 -20.14
N LEU A 21 3.30 -0.03 -19.79
CA LEU A 21 3.44 1.24 -20.50
C LEU A 21 3.98 1.03 -21.93
N GLU A 22 4.95 0.13 -22.09
CA GLU A 22 5.53 -0.22 -23.40
C GLU A 22 4.50 -0.89 -24.32
N ASP A 23 3.56 -1.65 -23.77
CA ASP A 23 2.40 -2.22 -24.47
C ASP A 23 1.33 -1.17 -24.86
N GLY A 24 1.54 0.10 -24.54
CA GLY A 24 0.62 1.20 -24.84
C GLY A 24 -0.52 1.35 -23.84
N GLY A 25 -0.36 0.79 -22.63
CA GLY A 25 -1.27 0.99 -21.50
C GLY A 25 -1.18 2.40 -20.90
N THR A 26 -2.17 2.74 -20.08
CA THR A 26 -2.23 4.02 -19.36
C THR A 26 -1.48 3.95 -18.03
N ALA A 27 -1.35 5.09 -17.35
CA ALA A 27 -0.85 5.11 -15.96
C ALA A 27 -1.68 4.21 -15.02
N ALA A 28 -2.97 4.00 -15.30
CA ALA A 28 -3.81 3.07 -14.53
C ALA A 28 -3.49 1.61 -14.82
N ASP A 29 -3.31 1.22 -16.10
CA ASP A 29 -2.93 -0.14 -16.48
C ASP A 29 -1.61 -0.55 -15.82
N ALA A 30 -0.61 0.33 -15.91
CA ALA A 30 0.69 0.10 -15.32
C ALA A 30 0.66 0.12 -13.78
N ALA A 31 -0.15 0.97 -13.14
CA ALA A 31 -0.33 0.94 -11.69
C ALA A 31 -1.01 -0.35 -11.21
N VAL A 32 -2.01 -0.85 -11.95
CA VAL A 32 -2.67 -2.13 -11.66
C VAL A 32 -1.68 -3.29 -11.75
N ALA A 33 -0.95 -3.39 -12.86
CA ALA A 33 0.03 -4.46 -13.04
C ALA A 33 1.17 -4.38 -12.03
N SER A 34 1.65 -3.17 -11.71
CA SER A 34 2.64 -2.95 -10.65
C SER A 34 2.09 -3.43 -9.29
N CYS A 35 0.86 -3.07 -8.93
CA CYS A 35 0.27 -3.51 -7.66
C CYS A 35 0.10 -5.04 -7.58
N LEU A 36 -0.25 -5.70 -8.68
CA LEU A 36 -0.35 -7.16 -8.70
C LEU A 36 1.04 -7.82 -8.59
N ALA A 37 2.05 -7.25 -9.25
CA ALA A 37 3.44 -7.70 -9.11
C ALA A 37 3.97 -7.48 -7.68
N SER A 38 3.61 -6.38 -7.02
CA SER A 38 4.01 -6.14 -5.62
C SER A 38 3.36 -7.11 -4.64
N CYS A 39 2.16 -7.62 -4.94
CA CYS A 39 1.53 -8.70 -4.17
C CYS A 39 2.31 -10.02 -4.22
N VAL A 40 3.27 -10.17 -5.15
CA VAL A 40 4.16 -11.33 -5.27
C VAL A 40 5.57 -11.00 -4.76
N ALA A 41 6.06 -9.81 -5.06
CA ALA A 41 7.45 -9.42 -4.79
C ALA A 41 7.67 -8.72 -3.43
N GLU A 42 6.61 -8.17 -2.84
CA GLU A 42 6.64 -7.33 -1.64
C GLU A 42 5.70 -7.91 -0.56
N THR A 43 5.58 -9.24 -0.47
CA THR A 43 4.57 -9.93 0.34
C THR A 43 4.64 -9.66 1.84
N VAL A 44 5.80 -9.20 2.33
CA VAL A 44 5.99 -8.77 3.73
C VAL A 44 5.44 -7.37 4.03
N MET A 45 4.93 -6.65 3.02
CA MET A 45 4.38 -5.30 3.15
C MET A 45 2.96 -5.16 2.59
N THR A 46 2.62 -5.96 1.58
CA THR A 46 1.33 -5.89 0.88
C THR A 46 0.91 -7.23 0.30
N GLY A 47 -0.32 -7.30 -0.20
CA GLY A 47 -0.85 -8.47 -0.87
C GLY A 47 -2.27 -8.28 -1.35
N LEU A 48 -2.72 -9.26 -2.14
CA LEU A 48 -3.98 -9.17 -2.89
C LEU A 48 -5.19 -9.05 -1.98
N LEU A 49 -5.14 -9.61 -0.77
CA LEU A 49 -6.24 -9.56 0.19
C LEU A 49 -6.16 -8.35 1.14
N GLY A 50 -5.36 -7.34 0.80
CA GLY A 50 -5.19 -6.12 1.56
C GLY A 50 -6.21 -5.03 1.26
N GLY A 51 -5.91 -3.82 1.75
CA GLY A 51 -6.62 -2.59 1.45
C GLY A 51 -5.67 -1.52 0.90
N GLY A 52 -6.22 -0.49 0.26
CA GLY A 52 -5.40 0.60 -0.26
C GLY A 52 -6.14 1.89 -0.54
N HIS A 53 -5.37 2.88 -0.98
CA HIS A 53 -5.84 4.16 -1.47
C HIS A 53 -5.04 4.59 -2.69
N ALA A 54 -5.69 5.22 -3.66
CA ALA A 54 -5.02 5.84 -4.80
C ALA A 54 -5.47 7.28 -5.04
N ILE A 55 -4.57 8.07 -5.63
CA ILE A 55 -4.91 9.29 -6.38
C ILE A 55 -4.62 9.04 -7.85
N TYR A 56 -5.59 9.35 -8.70
CA TYR A 56 -5.43 9.34 -10.15
C TYR A 56 -5.59 10.74 -10.71
N TRP A 57 -4.66 11.16 -11.56
CA TRP A 57 -4.69 12.39 -12.35
C TRP A 57 -4.89 12.03 -13.82
N ASP A 58 -5.98 12.52 -14.43
CA ASP A 58 -6.31 12.20 -15.82
C ASP A 58 -5.71 13.16 -16.87
N GLY A 59 -4.91 14.14 -16.43
CA GLY A 59 -4.42 15.25 -17.25
C GLY A 59 -5.16 16.56 -16.97
N SER A 60 -6.30 16.51 -16.27
CA SER A 60 -7.15 17.68 -15.99
C SER A 60 -7.75 17.70 -14.58
N GLN A 61 -8.11 16.54 -14.04
CA GLN A 61 -8.71 16.40 -12.72
C GLN A 61 -8.07 15.25 -11.95
N ALA A 62 -8.06 15.43 -10.63
CA ALA A 62 -7.60 14.43 -9.68
C ALA A 62 -8.79 13.79 -8.96
N VAL A 63 -8.75 12.47 -8.77
CA VAL A 63 -9.73 11.73 -7.98
C VAL A 63 -9.06 10.78 -7.01
N ASN A 64 -9.64 10.67 -5.81
CA ASN A 64 -9.26 9.68 -4.82
C ASN A 64 -10.06 8.39 -5.01
N LEU A 65 -9.37 7.26 -4.91
CA LEU A 65 -9.97 5.94 -4.75
C LEU A 65 -9.69 5.44 -3.33
N ASP A 66 -10.74 5.16 -2.59
CA ASP A 66 -10.71 4.41 -1.35
C ASP A 66 -11.11 2.96 -1.64
N CYS A 67 -10.13 2.07 -1.53
CA CYS A 67 -10.31 0.63 -1.55
C CYS A 67 -9.69 0.00 -0.29
N PHE A 68 -9.80 0.68 0.85
CA PHE A 68 -9.28 0.18 2.11
C PHE A 68 -10.24 -0.82 2.76
N VAL A 69 -9.84 -1.54 3.80
CA VAL A 69 -10.66 -2.67 4.29
C VAL A 69 -11.98 -2.21 4.95
N ALA A 70 -13.02 -3.04 4.86
CA ALA A 70 -14.26 -2.83 5.62
C ALA A 70 -14.34 -3.76 6.84
N VAL A 71 -15.05 -3.33 7.87
CA VAL A 71 -15.34 -4.14 9.06
C VAL A 71 -16.40 -5.19 8.70
N PRO A 72 -16.13 -6.49 8.90
CA PRO A 72 -17.10 -7.54 8.60
C PRO A 72 -18.26 -7.60 9.60
N SER A 73 -19.28 -8.39 9.27
CA SER A 73 -20.48 -8.59 10.11
C SER A 73 -20.49 -9.89 10.90
N GLY A 74 -19.57 -10.82 10.61
CA GLY A 74 -19.43 -12.07 11.35
C GLY A 74 -18.64 -11.92 12.64
N THR A 75 -18.51 -13.02 13.37
CA THR A 75 -17.72 -13.10 14.60
C THR A 75 -16.36 -13.71 14.28
N GLY A 76 -15.30 -12.95 14.54
CA GLY A 76 -13.93 -13.43 14.39
C GLY A 76 -13.52 -14.40 15.49
N GLY A 77 -12.55 -15.25 15.18
CA GLY A 77 -11.83 -16.07 16.14
C GLY A 77 -10.87 -15.24 17.00
N GLU A 78 -10.05 -15.93 17.78
CA GLU A 78 -9.10 -15.29 18.68
C GLU A 78 -8.00 -14.53 17.93
N SER A 79 -7.48 -13.49 18.58
CA SER A 79 -6.30 -12.75 18.14
C SER A 79 -5.13 -12.96 19.11
N VAL A 80 -3.92 -12.78 18.58
CA VAL A 80 -2.67 -12.80 19.34
C VAL A 80 -2.07 -11.41 19.31
N GLU A 81 -1.82 -10.85 20.48
CA GLU A 81 -1.12 -9.57 20.63
C GLU A 81 0.38 -9.76 20.42
N LEU A 82 0.98 -8.90 19.60
CA LEU A 82 2.39 -8.89 19.26
C LEU A 82 2.95 -7.49 19.44
N ALA A 83 4.15 -7.42 20.02
CA ALA A 83 4.96 -6.22 20.11
C ALA A 83 6.09 -6.33 19.08
N VAL A 84 6.07 -5.49 18.05
CA VAL A 84 7.07 -5.48 16.99
C VAL A 84 7.98 -4.26 17.15
N PRO A 85 9.30 -4.44 17.30
CA PRO A 85 10.22 -3.32 17.37
C PRO A 85 10.37 -2.65 15.99
N PHE A 86 10.12 -1.35 15.91
CA PHE A 86 10.30 -0.54 14.71
C PHE A 86 11.26 0.63 14.95
N GLY A 87 12.56 0.34 14.88
CA GLY A 87 13.60 1.26 15.31
C GLY A 87 13.59 1.40 16.84
N GLU A 88 13.34 2.61 17.35
CA GLU A 88 13.28 2.88 18.80
C GLU A 88 11.86 2.77 19.39
N GLU A 89 10.84 2.52 18.55
CA GLU A 89 9.44 2.37 18.96
C GLU A 89 9.04 0.88 18.99
N VAL A 90 8.10 0.52 19.86
CA VAL A 90 7.46 -0.80 19.88
C VAL A 90 6.02 -0.60 19.46
N VAL A 91 5.65 -1.26 18.36
CA VAL A 91 4.32 -1.17 17.78
C VAL A 91 3.49 -2.37 18.20
N HIS A 92 2.26 -2.12 18.64
CA HIS A 92 1.36 -3.16 19.13
C HIS A 92 0.36 -3.58 18.05
N TYR A 93 0.32 -4.88 17.76
CA TYR A 93 -0.55 -5.45 16.73
C TYR A 93 -1.31 -6.65 17.28
N ALA A 94 -2.58 -6.77 16.86
CA ALA A 94 -3.33 -8.00 16.99
C ALA A 94 -3.33 -8.77 15.66
N VAL A 95 -2.84 -10.00 15.66
CA VAL A 95 -2.86 -10.91 14.49
C VAL A 95 -3.76 -12.12 14.76
N GLY A 96 -4.00 -12.96 13.75
CA GLY A 96 -4.94 -14.06 13.81
C GLY A 96 -6.19 -13.84 12.95
N PRO A 97 -6.94 -14.90 12.63
CA PRO A 97 -7.96 -14.88 11.59
C PRO A 97 -9.13 -13.92 11.89
N GLY A 98 -9.39 -13.65 13.18
CA GLY A 98 -10.40 -12.69 13.63
C GLY A 98 -10.07 -11.24 13.32
N THR A 99 -8.82 -10.92 12.95
CA THR A 99 -8.40 -9.54 12.62
C THR A 99 -8.50 -9.22 11.11
N CYS A 100 -9.02 -10.16 10.31
CA CYS A 100 -9.20 -10.00 8.88
C CYS A 100 -10.41 -9.12 8.54
N GLY A 101 -10.14 -7.98 7.90
CA GLY A 101 -11.15 -7.11 7.30
C GLY A 101 -11.51 -7.54 5.88
N VAL A 102 -12.62 -7.02 5.35
CA VAL A 102 -13.06 -7.29 3.97
C VAL A 102 -12.01 -6.73 2.99
N PRO A 103 -11.38 -7.57 2.15
CA PRO A 103 -10.33 -7.14 1.23
C PRO A 103 -10.80 -6.12 0.19
N GLY A 104 -9.97 -5.10 -0.05
CA GLY A 104 -10.32 -4.00 -0.93
C GLY A 104 -9.47 -3.85 -2.18
N VAL A 105 -8.23 -4.35 -2.17
CA VAL A 105 -7.30 -4.25 -3.30
C VAL A 105 -7.92 -4.77 -4.61
N PRO A 106 -8.54 -5.98 -4.69
CA PRO A 106 -9.05 -6.49 -5.96
C PRO A 106 -10.10 -5.56 -6.57
N ARG A 107 -11.08 -5.08 -5.78
CA ARG A 107 -12.09 -4.12 -6.24
C ARG A 107 -11.48 -2.80 -6.69
N GLY A 108 -10.50 -2.28 -5.95
CA GLY A 108 -9.81 -1.03 -6.29
C GLY A 108 -9.07 -1.11 -7.62
N LEU A 109 -8.31 -2.18 -7.84
CA LEU A 109 -7.62 -2.42 -9.11
C LEU A 109 -8.58 -2.60 -10.28
N GLY A 110 -9.70 -3.32 -10.03
CA GLY A 110 -10.77 -3.45 -11.01
C GLY A 110 -11.39 -2.12 -11.42
N GLU A 111 -11.64 -1.23 -10.45
CA GLU A 111 -12.20 0.10 -10.70
C GLU A 111 -11.23 1.03 -11.44
N LEU A 112 -9.93 0.98 -11.12
CA LEU A 112 -8.89 1.71 -11.87
C LEU A 112 -8.82 1.25 -13.33
N SER A 113 -8.69 -0.07 -13.55
CA SER A 113 -8.65 -0.65 -14.89
C SER A 113 -9.92 -0.33 -15.69
N ARG A 114 -11.10 -0.48 -15.08
CA ARG A 114 -12.39 -0.19 -15.73
C ARG A 114 -12.54 1.27 -16.13
N ARG A 115 -12.12 2.21 -15.27
CA ARG A 115 -12.36 3.65 -15.47
C ARG A 115 -11.29 4.33 -16.31
N PHE A 116 -10.04 3.91 -16.17
CA PHE A 116 -8.88 4.60 -16.71
C PHE A 116 -7.91 3.70 -17.49
N GLY A 117 -8.12 2.39 -17.47
CA GLY A 117 -7.33 1.43 -18.22
C GLY A 117 -7.69 1.36 -19.69
N ARG A 118 -6.77 0.82 -20.49
CA ARG A 118 -6.90 0.58 -21.92
C ARG A 118 -6.69 -0.89 -22.26
N LEU A 119 -5.83 -1.59 -21.52
CA LEU A 119 -5.47 -2.97 -21.81
C LEU A 119 -6.48 -3.96 -21.19
N PRO A 120 -6.65 -5.16 -21.76
CA PRO A 120 -7.51 -6.18 -21.20
C PRO A 120 -7.04 -6.62 -19.81
N TRP A 121 -7.97 -6.87 -18.88
CA TRP A 121 -7.66 -7.28 -17.50
C TRP A 121 -6.65 -8.43 -17.42
N ALA A 122 -6.85 -9.50 -18.20
CA ALA A 122 -5.95 -10.65 -18.20
C ALA A 122 -4.48 -10.27 -18.53
N ARG A 123 -4.27 -9.27 -19.39
CA ARG A 123 -2.93 -8.76 -19.70
C ARG A 123 -2.30 -8.05 -18.51
N LEU A 124 -3.08 -7.32 -17.72
CA LEU A 124 -2.60 -6.62 -16.51
C LEU A 124 -2.13 -7.59 -15.42
N VAL A 125 -2.72 -8.78 -15.35
CA VAL A 125 -2.39 -9.79 -14.33
C VAL A 125 -1.19 -10.65 -14.72
N GLU A 126 -0.91 -10.79 -16.02
CA GLU A 126 0.09 -11.71 -16.56
C GLU A 126 1.51 -11.55 -15.96
N PRO A 127 2.08 -10.34 -15.78
CA PRO A 127 3.41 -10.23 -15.17
C PRO A 127 3.47 -10.82 -13.76
N ALA A 128 2.43 -10.61 -12.96
CA ALA A 128 2.35 -11.16 -11.62
C ALA A 128 2.27 -12.70 -11.63
N ILE A 129 1.52 -13.29 -12.57
CA ILE A 129 1.48 -14.75 -12.75
C ILE A 129 2.88 -15.30 -13.08
N ARG A 130 3.62 -14.64 -13.98
CA ARG A 130 4.99 -15.07 -14.33
C ARG A 130 5.91 -15.00 -13.12
N LEU A 131 5.85 -13.91 -12.34
CA LEU A 131 6.63 -13.75 -11.12
C LEU A 131 6.30 -14.83 -10.08
N ALA A 132 5.01 -15.14 -9.87
CA ALA A 132 4.58 -16.14 -8.91
C ALA A 132 5.05 -17.55 -9.31
N LYS A 133 5.07 -17.87 -10.61
CA LYS A 133 5.58 -19.15 -11.14
C LYS A 133 7.10 -19.27 -11.06
N SER A 134 7.84 -18.18 -11.31
CA SER A 134 9.30 -18.20 -11.29
C SER A 134 9.90 -18.03 -9.89
N GLY A 135 9.12 -17.50 -8.95
CA GLY A 135 9.62 -16.99 -7.67
C GLY A 135 10.31 -15.63 -7.82
N VAL A 136 10.58 -14.99 -6.68
CA VAL A 136 11.22 -13.67 -6.59
C VAL A 136 12.41 -13.74 -5.64
N ARG A 137 13.50 -13.02 -5.96
CA ARG A 137 14.66 -12.90 -5.07
C ARG A 137 14.35 -11.92 -3.95
N MET A 138 14.54 -12.31 -2.70
CA MET A 138 14.31 -11.46 -1.53
C MET A 138 15.35 -10.32 -1.47
N PRO A 139 14.96 -9.04 -1.58
CA PRO A 139 15.89 -7.93 -1.38
C PRO A 139 16.30 -7.78 0.10
N PRO A 140 17.46 -7.14 0.38
CA PRO A 140 17.92 -6.93 1.76
C PRO A 140 16.89 -6.26 2.68
N ALA A 141 16.18 -5.25 2.18
CA ALA A 141 15.17 -4.53 2.96
C ALA A 141 13.97 -5.43 3.32
N HIS A 142 13.58 -6.34 2.43
CA HIS A 142 12.47 -7.26 2.68
C HIS A 142 12.88 -8.38 3.62
N ALA A 143 14.09 -8.91 3.49
CA ALA A 143 14.65 -9.89 4.42
C ALA A 143 14.75 -9.32 5.84
N ALA A 144 15.18 -8.05 5.97
CA ALA A 144 15.17 -7.35 7.26
C ALA A 144 13.76 -7.19 7.83
N CYS A 145 12.77 -6.87 6.99
CA CYS A 145 11.36 -6.82 7.40
C CYS A 145 10.86 -8.19 7.85
N LEU A 146 11.15 -9.25 7.09
CA LEU A 146 10.78 -10.62 7.42
C LEU A 146 11.41 -11.07 8.74
N ALA A 147 12.68 -10.72 9.00
CA ALA A 147 13.33 -11.05 10.26
C ALA A 147 12.61 -10.42 11.48
N MET A 148 12.12 -9.18 11.34
CA MET A 148 11.32 -8.52 12.39
C MET A 148 9.94 -9.17 12.55
N LEU A 149 9.31 -9.56 11.44
CA LEU A 149 7.94 -10.09 11.39
C LEU A 149 7.86 -11.62 11.44
N GLY A 150 9.01 -12.30 11.57
CA GLY A 150 9.13 -13.75 11.52
C GLY A 150 8.07 -14.51 12.34
N PRO A 151 7.77 -14.10 13.59
CA PRO A 151 6.73 -14.75 14.39
C PRO A 151 5.34 -14.77 13.74
N VAL A 152 4.95 -13.73 12.99
CA VAL A 152 3.67 -13.68 12.25
C VAL A 152 3.72 -14.57 11.03
N PHE A 153 4.77 -14.42 10.22
CA PHE A 153 4.91 -15.11 8.94
C PHE A 153 5.16 -16.62 9.10
N THR A 154 5.51 -17.07 10.31
CA THR A 154 5.73 -18.48 10.65
C THR A 154 4.71 -19.02 11.65
N LEU A 155 3.62 -18.29 11.92
CA LEU A 155 2.58 -18.68 12.86
C LEU A 155 1.90 -19.99 12.42
N SER A 156 1.46 -20.04 11.15
CA SER A 156 0.86 -21.24 10.53
C SER A 156 1.90 -22.17 9.90
N GLU A 157 1.53 -23.44 9.74
CA GLU A 157 2.36 -24.42 9.00
C GLU A 157 2.61 -23.97 7.56
N ARG A 158 1.61 -23.37 6.91
CA ARG A 158 1.72 -22.83 5.56
C ARG A 158 2.71 -21.68 5.49
N GLY A 159 2.62 -20.73 6.42
CA GLY A 159 3.58 -19.63 6.54
C GLY A 159 5.00 -20.13 6.73
N ARG A 160 5.23 -21.12 7.61
CA ARG A 160 6.54 -21.78 7.75
C ARG A 160 7.04 -22.39 6.45
N GLY A 161 6.17 -23.08 5.70
CA GLY A 161 6.53 -23.65 4.41
C GLY A 161 6.94 -22.62 3.35
N ILE A 162 6.41 -21.40 3.41
CA ILE A 162 6.73 -20.32 2.46
C ILE A 162 7.97 -19.53 2.89
N TYR A 163 8.02 -19.11 4.16
CA TYR A 163 9.00 -18.15 4.66
C TYR A 163 10.14 -18.77 5.47
N ALA A 164 10.02 -20.05 5.85
CA ALA A 164 11.07 -20.80 6.52
C ALA A 164 11.13 -22.29 6.09
N PRO A 165 11.18 -22.58 4.77
CA PRO A 165 11.06 -23.96 4.24
C PRO A 165 12.10 -24.92 4.80
N ASP A 166 13.32 -24.42 5.05
CA ASP A 166 14.45 -25.19 5.59
C ASP A 166 14.65 -24.96 7.10
N GLY A 167 13.60 -24.56 7.81
CA GLY A 167 13.61 -24.34 9.26
C GLY A 167 14.27 -23.02 9.72
N HIS A 168 14.73 -22.19 8.79
CA HIS A 168 15.23 -20.84 9.04
C HIS A 168 14.52 -19.86 8.10
N LEU A 169 14.33 -18.61 8.55
CA LEU A 169 13.69 -17.57 7.75
C LEU A 169 14.50 -17.30 6.47
N LEU A 170 13.80 -17.01 5.37
CA LEU A 170 14.43 -16.57 4.13
C LEU A 170 15.30 -15.33 4.37
N GLU A 171 16.51 -15.36 3.83
CA GLU A 171 17.48 -14.27 3.91
C GLU A 171 17.59 -13.51 2.58
N SER A 172 18.38 -12.44 2.58
CA SER A 172 18.63 -11.64 1.38
C SER A 172 19.26 -12.50 0.28
N GLY A 173 18.64 -12.51 -0.91
CA GLY A 173 19.06 -13.28 -2.08
C GLY A 173 18.37 -14.64 -2.22
N ASP A 174 17.69 -15.12 -1.19
CA ASP A 174 16.92 -16.36 -1.27
C ASP A 174 15.74 -16.22 -2.24
N ALA A 175 15.26 -17.35 -2.76
CA ALA A 175 14.06 -17.40 -3.59
C ALA A 175 12.82 -17.49 -2.69
N LEU A 176 11.94 -16.49 -2.77
CA LEU A 176 10.57 -16.59 -2.31
C LEU A 176 9.75 -17.31 -3.37
N ALA A 177 9.16 -18.46 -3.00
CA ALA A 177 8.30 -19.26 -3.85
C ALA A 177 6.90 -19.39 -3.24
N GLN A 178 5.88 -19.02 -4.00
CA GLN A 178 4.47 -19.11 -3.60
C GLN A 178 3.66 -19.70 -4.77
N PRO A 179 3.79 -21.00 -5.05
CA PRO A 179 3.13 -21.62 -6.20
C PRO A 179 1.59 -21.48 -6.14
N GLY A 180 0.98 -21.51 -4.95
CA GLY A 180 -0.46 -21.29 -4.83
C GLY A 180 -0.88 -19.87 -5.23
N LEU A 181 0.00 -18.88 -5.08
CA LEU A 181 -0.28 -17.51 -5.51
C LEU A 181 -0.39 -17.40 -7.03
N ALA A 182 0.32 -18.26 -7.78
CA ALA A 182 0.14 -18.34 -9.22
C ALA A 182 -1.28 -18.80 -9.58
N ASP A 183 -1.79 -19.84 -8.91
CA ASP A 183 -3.16 -20.35 -9.12
C ASP A 183 -4.20 -19.27 -8.75
N ALA A 184 -3.98 -18.55 -7.66
CA ALA A 184 -4.83 -17.44 -7.26
C ALA A 184 -4.88 -16.31 -8.31
N LEU A 185 -3.73 -15.96 -8.88
CA LEU A 185 -3.64 -14.94 -9.92
C LEU A 185 -4.23 -15.42 -11.26
N GLU A 186 -4.17 -16.72 -11.57
CA GLU A 186 -4.87 -17.30 -12.72
C GLU A 186 -6.39 -17.21 -12.58
N LEU A 187 -6.93 -17.50 -11.38
CA LEU A 187 -8.34 -17.26 -11.07
C LEU A 187 -8.70 -15.78 -11.21
N LEU A 188 -7.85 -14.89 -10.69
CA LEU A 188 -8.06 -13.45 -10.81
C LEU A 188 -8.06 -12.99 -12.28
N ALA A 189 -7.18 -13.56 -13.13
CA ALA A 189 -7.14 -13.25 -14.55
C ALA A 189 -8.38 -13.76 -15.31
N ALA A 190 -8.88 -14.95 -14.97
CA ALA A 190 -10.01 -15.60 -15.63
C ALA A 190 -11.38 -15.04 -15.18
N GLU A 191 -11.57 -14.88 -13.87
CA GLU A 191 -12.84 -14.46 -13.28
C GLU A 191 -12.91 -12.93 -13.11
N GLY A 192 -11.77 -12.25 -13.14
CA GLY A 192 -11.65 -10.82 -12.88
C GLY A 192 -11.62 -10.46 -11.40
N PRO A 193 -11.61 -9.15 -11.07
CA PRO A 193 -11.63 -8.63 -9.69
C PRO A 193 -12.73 -9.23 -8.81
N ARG A 194 -13.85 -9.61 -9.42
CA ARG A 194 -15.01 -10.21 -8.75
C ARG A 194 -14.71 -11.58 -8.12
N SER A 195 -13.60 -12.24 -8.48
CA SER A 195 -13.22 -13.53 -7.90
C SER A 195 -13.17 -13.47 -6.37
N ALA A 196 -12.65 -12.37 -5.82
CA ALA A 196 -12.55 -12.15 -4.37
C ALA A 196 -13.89 -11.85 -3.67
N TYR A 197 -14.98 -11.62 -4.42
CA TYR A 197 -16.27 -11.17 -3.87
C TYR A 197 -17.42 -12.15 -4.15
N CYS A 198 -17.41 -12.83 -5.29
CA CYS A 198 -18.45 -13.81 -5.65
C CYS A 198 -17.93 -14.98 -6.51
N GLY A 199 -16.61 -15.21 -6.54
CA GLY A 199 -15.99 -16.29 -7.30
C GLY A 199 -15.13 -17.20 -6.43
N SER A 200 -14.12 -17.82 -7.04
CA SER A 200 -13.34 -18.90 -6.41
C SER A 200 -12.52 -18.42 -5.19
N ILE A 201 -11.96 -17.21 -5.25
CA ILE A 201 -11.25 -16.62 -4.10
C ILE A 201 -12.24 -16.29 -2.97
N ALA A 202 -13.47 -15.87 -3.27
CA ALA A 202 -14.50 -15.60 -2.28
C ALA A 202 -14.90 -16.87 -1.49
N GLU A 203 -15.07 -18.01 -2.18
CA GLU A 203 -15.35 -19.28 -1.50
C GLU A 203 -14.19 -19.69 -0.57
N ALA A 204 -12.94 -19.45 -0.99
CA ALA A 204 -11.78 -19.70 -0.16
C ALA A 204 -11.69 -18.76 1.05
N LEU A 205 -12.07 -17.49 0.91
CA LEU A 205 -12.16 -16.53 2.02
C LEU A 205 -13.20 -16.95 3.07
N LEU A 206 -14.35 -17.48 2.63
CA LEU A 206 -15.46 -17.85 3.51
C LEU A 206 -15.24 -19.18 4.25
N HIS A 207 -14.46 -20.09 3.67
CA HIS A 207 -14.40 -21.49 4.12
C HIS A 207 -12.98 -22.04 4.30
N GLY A 208 -11.95 -21.30 3.87
CA GLY A 208 -10.57 -21.78 3.84
C GLY A 208 -9.82 -21.65 5.15
N VAL A 209 -10.23 -20.73 6.04
CA VAL A 209 -9.56 -20.49 7.33
C VAL A 209 -10.63 -20.34 8.42
N GLU A 210 -10.54 -21.16 9.47
CA GLU A 210 -11.43 -21.08 10.63
C GLU A 210 -11.19 -19.78 11.41
N GLY A 211 -12.26 -19.17 11.93
CA GLY A 211 -12.18 -17.94 12.73
C GLY A 211 -12.11 -16.65 11.90
N VAL A 212 -12.20 -16.71 10.58
CA VAL A 212 -12.35 -15.51 9.74
C VAL A 212 -13.77 -14.95 9.89
N ALA A 213 -13.88 -13.65 10.20
CA ALA A 213 -15.16 -12.99 10.47
C ALA A 213 -15.98 -12.65 9.20
N LEU A 214 -15.44 -12.89 8.01
CA LEU A 214 -16.05 -12.51 6.73
C LEU A 214 -17.33 -13.32 6.47
N THR A 215 -18.42 -12.64 6.12
CA THR A 215 -19.63 -13.28 5.61
C THR A 215 -19.78 -13.05 4.10
N ARG A 216 -20.59 -13.89 3.44
CA ARG A 216 -20.91 -13.72 2.01
C ARG A 216 -21.49 -12.34 1.73
N ARG A 217 -22.35 -11.84 2.62
CA ARG A 217 -22.93 -10.49 2.52
C ARG A 217 -21.87 -9.41 2.56
N ASP A 218 -20.85 -9.54 3.40
CA ASP A 218 -19.77 -8.55 3.50
C ASP A 218 -18.97 -8.48 2.19
N LEU A 219 -18.66 -9.63 1.59
CA LEU A 219 -17.98 -9.72 0.31
C LEU A 219 -18.84 -9.13 -0.83
N GLU A 220 -20.11 -9.53 -0.94
CA GLU A 220 -20.99 -9.10 -2.02
C GLU A 220 -21.37 -7.61 -1.96
N SER A 221 -21.39 -7.02 -0.75
CA SER A 221 -21.72 -5.60 -0.56
C SER A 221 -20.52 -4.67 -0.62
N TYR A 222 -19.30 -5.20 -0.77
CA TYR A 222 -18.10 -4.38 -0.81
C TYR A 222 -18.00 -3.55 -2.11
N GLU A 223 -17.79 -2.25 -1.95
CA GLU A 223 -17.55 -1.31 -3.04
C GLU A 223 -16.32 -0.44 -2.75
N ALA A 224 -15.52 -0.15 -3.78
CA ALA A 224 -14.53 0.91 -3.68
C ALA A 224 -15.20 2.27 -3.88
N ARG A 225 -14.72 3.31 -3.19
CA ARG A 225 -15.36 4.63 -3.14
C ARG A 225 -14.49 5.66 -3.86
N TRP A 226 -15.13 6.49 -4.68
CA TRP A 226 -14.47 7.63 -5.34
C TRP A 226 -14.81 8.92 -4.61
N SER A 227 -13.82 9.79 -4.40
CA SER A 227 -14.02 11.11 -3.80
C SER A 227 -13.07 12.15 -4.39
N ALA A 228 -13.32 13.42 -4.11
CA ALA A 228 -12.38 14.48 -4.44
C ALA A 228 -11.18 14.45 -3.46
N PRO A 229 -9.95 14.74 -3.92
CA PRO A 229 -8.83 15.01 -3.04
C PRO A 229 -9.04 16.28 -2.23
N VAL A 230 -8.34 16.36 -1.10
CA VAL A 230 -8.18 17.59 -0.35
C VAL A 230 -7.06 18.39 -1.02
N GLU A 231 -7.32 19.67 -1.24
CA GLU A 231 -6.42 20.58 -1.95
C GLU A 231 -5.91 21.67 -1.01
N LEU A 232 -4.63 22.02 -1.15
CA LEU A 232 -4.02 23.21 -0.56
C LEU A 232 -2.95 23.80 -1.48
N GLU A 233 -2.68 25.09 -1.35
CA GLU A 233 -1.55 25.74 -2.01
C GLU A 233 -0.27 25.47 -1.21
N TYR A 234 0.77 24.97 -1.88
CA TYR A 234 2.08 24.74 -1.27
C TYR A 234 3.20 24.86 -2.32
N GLY A 235 4.26 25.61 -2.00
CA GLY A 235 5.42 25.75 -2.90
C GLY A 235 5.11 26.35 -4.28
N GLY A 236 4.05 27.18 -4.39
CA GLY A 236 3.59 27.70 -5.68
C GLY A 236 2.86 26.66 -6.54
N THR A 237 2.42 25.56 -5.94
CA THR A 237 1.65 24.49 -6.60
C THR A 237 0.36 24.20 -5.84
N ARG A 238 -0.63 23.67 -6.56
CA ARG A 238 -1.81 23.04 -5.96
C ARG A 238 -1.43 21.63 -5.52
N PHE A 239 -1.27 21.41 -4.23
CA PHE A 239 -1.02 20.10 -3.65
C PHE A 239 -2.34 19.39 -3.36
N LEU A 240 -2.50 18.17 -3.86
CA LEU A 240 -3.70 17.35 -3.72
C LEU A 240 -3.34 16.03 -3.03
N THR A 241 -4.02 15.73 -1.93
CA THR A 241 -3.80 14.52 -1.13
C THR A 241 -5.12 13.90 -0.69
N ARG A 242 -5.07 12.64 -0.27
CA ARG A 242 -6.16 12.06 0.50
C ARG A 242 -6.26 12.76 1.86
N GLY A 243 -7.48 13.13 2.27
CA GLY A 243 -7.77 13.46 3.67
C GLY A 243 -7.72 12.20 4.55
N GLY A 244 -7.60 12.35 5.86
CA GLY A 244 -7.61 11.22 6.81
C GLY A 244 -6.56 11.37 7.90
N LEU A 245 -6.15 10.26 8.50
CA LEU A 245 -5.30 10.26 9.70
C LEU A 245 -3.86 10.76 9.48
N ALA A 246 -3.44 10.88 8.21
CA ALA A 246 -2.06 11.20 7.85
C ALA A 246 -1.62 12.61 8.25
N GLY A 247 -2.54 13.56 8.41
CA GLY A 247 -2.21 14.94 8.81
C GLY A 247 -1.36 15.73 7.80
N ILE A 248 -1.32 15.33 6.52
CA ILE A 248 -0.44 15.94 5.50
C ILE A 248 -0.81 17.40 5.25
N VAL A 249 -2.11 17.69 5.13
CA VAL A 249 -2.64 19.03 4.82
C VAL A 249 -2.30 19.99 5.95
N GLU A 250 -2.53 19.57 7.19
CA GLU A 250 -2.25 20.36 8.40
C GLU A 250 -0.76 20.62 8.55
N SER A 251 0.09 19.63 8.31
CA SER A 251 1.54 19.79 8.37
C SER A 251 2.06 20.75 7.30
N LEU A 252 1.65 20.58 6.04
CA LEU A 252 2.09 21.46 4.95
C LEU A 252 1.56 22.89 5.12
N ALA A 253 0.33 23.08 5.60
CA ALA A 253 -0.24 24.41 5.86
C ALA A 253 0.49 25.17 6.98
N ARG A 254 1.10 24.46 7.95
CA ARG A 254 1.92 25.05 9.03
C ARG A 254 3.38 25.26 8.61
N LEU A 255 3.83 24.57 7.57
CA LEU A 255 5.23 24.58 7.18
C LEU A 255 5.58 25.90 6.47
N ARG A 256 6.42 26.71 7.12
CA ARG A 256 7.02 27.90 6.50
C ARG A 256 7.97 27.49 5.37
N ARG A 257 8.22 28.43 4.45
CA ARG A 257 9.23 28.28 3.40
C ARG A 257 10.59 27.87 3.99
N LEU A 258 11.16 26.81 3.43
CA LEU A 258 12.43 26.20 3.80
C LEU A 258 13.58 26.68 2.90
N GLU A 259 13.26 27.21 1.72
CA GLU A 259 14.24 27.77 0.79
C GLU A 259 15.14 28.81 1.50
N GLY A 260 16.46 28.64 1.36
CA GLY A 260 17.46 29.54 1.95
C GLY A 260 17.72 29.37 3.45
N LEU A 261 17.03 28.46 4.15
CA LEU A 261 17.31 28.16 5.56
C LEU A 261 18.60 27.36 5.74
N ARG A 262 19.28 27.55 6.88
CA ARG A 262 20.38 26.65 7.27
C ARG A 262 19.84 25.26 7.66
N PRO A 263 20.67 24.20 7.62
CA PRO A 263 20.23 22.85 7.96
C PRO A 263 19.57 22.72 9.34
N ASP A 264 20.08 23.43 10.36
CA ASP A 264 19.52 23.45 11.72
C ASP A 264 18.14 24.12 11.76
N GLU A 265 17.99 25.28 11.13
CA GLU A 265 16.73 26.02 11.06
C GLU A 265 15.65 25.24 10.31
N ARG A 266 16.05 24.54 9.25
CA ARG A 266 15.18 23.67 8.46
C ARG A 266 14.61 22.53 9.31
N VAL A 267 15.45 21.87 10.10
CA VAL A 267 14.99 20.77 10.99
C VAL A 267 13.99 21.31 12.01
N VAL A 268 14.27 22.46 12.63
CA VAL A 268 13.35 23.09 13.58
C VAL A 268 12.01 23.45 12.93
N ALA A 269 12.02 24.01 11.72
CA ALA A 269 10.80 24.37 10.99
C ALA A 269 9.92 23.14 10.68
N LEU A 270 10.54 22.05 10.23
CA LEU A 270 9.83 20.82 9.95
C LEU A 270 9.31 20.16 11.24
N LEU A 271 10.09 20.13 12.32
CA LEU A 271 9.62 19.59 13.61
C LEU A 271 8.38 20.35 14.12
N ALA A 272 8.37 21.69 14.01
CA ALA A 272 7.22 22.49 14.39
C ALA A 272 5.98 22.20 13.52
N ALA A 273 6.15 21.92 12.23
CA ALA A 273 5.05 21.57 11.32
C ALA A 273 4.53 20.15 11.51
N LEU A 274 5.39 19.24 11.99
CA LEU A 274 5.08 17.83 12.21
C LEU A 274 4.53 17.54 13.61
N ASP A 275 4.44 18.55 14.48
CA ASP A 275 3.91 18.44 15.84
C ASP A 275 2.41 18.05 15.83
N GLY A 276 2.11 16.89 16.40
CA GLY A 276 0.80 16.24 16.34
C GLY A 276 0.88 14.72 16.59
N PRO A 277 -0.26 14.03 16.73
CA PRO A 277 -0.29 12.60 17.08
C PRO A 277 0.48 11.73 16.07
N VAL A 278 1.21 10.74 16.59
CA VAL A 278 1.96 9.71 15.85
C VAL A 278 1.13 8.42 15.85
N LEU A 279 1.18 7.64 14.77
CA LEU A 279 0.26 6.51 14.51
C LEU A 279 0.91 5.38 13.73
N GLU A 280 0.61 4.12 14.04
CA GLU A 280 1.47 2.97 13.68
C GLU A 280 0.98 2.15 12.47
N GLY A 281 1.88 1.47 11.74
CA GLY A 281 1.53 0.67 10.55
C GLY A 281 2.67 0.36 9.55
N HIS A 282 2.47 -0.60 8.65
CA HIS A 282 3.34 -0.89 7.51
C HIS A 282 2.56 -0.83 6.20
N THR A 283 3.17 -0.31 5.13
CA THR A 283 2.53 -0.17 3.82
C THR A 283 3.58 -0.22 2.72
N THR A 284 3.18 -0.43 1.45
CA THR A 284 4.02 -0.11 0.28
C THR A 284 3.33 0.95 -0.59
N ASN A 285 4.11 1.66 -1.38
CA ASN A 285 3.63 2.71 -2.28
C ASN A 285 4.28 2.60 -3.66
N LEU A 286 3.49 2.82 -4.70
CA LEU A 286 3.98 2.97 -6.07
C LEU A 286 3.43 4.24 -6.72
N THR A 287 4.13 4.71 -7.74
CA THR A 287 3.77 5.88 -8.53
C THR A 287 4.07 5.64 -9.99
N VAL A 288 3.12 5.96 -10.85
CA VAL A 288 3.21 5.80 -12.30
C VAL A 288 2.81 7.10 -12.98
N THR A 289 3.57 7.50 -14.01
CA THR A 289 3.18 8.52 -14.99
C THR A 289 3.17 7.90 -16.38
N ASP A 290 2.24 8.33 -17.25
CA ASP A 290 2.23 7.94 -18.66
C ASP A 290 2.64 9.09 -19.59
N ALA A 291 2.84 8.78 -20.88
CA ALA A 291 3.26 9.75 -21.89
C ALA A 291 2.19 10.81 -22.21
N ASP A 292 0.93 10.57 -21.81
CA ASP A 292 -0.18 11.51 -21.97
C ASP A 292 -0.26 12.50 -20.78
N GLY A 293 0.66 12.43 -19.82
CA GLY A 293 0.70 13.30 -18.65
C GLY A 293 -0.28 12.89 -17.54
N ARG A 294 -0.80 11.67 -17.57
CA ARG A 294 -1.61 11.10 -16.48
C ARG A 294 -0.70 10.54 -15.40
N ALA A 295 -1.25 10.41 -14.19
CA ALA A 295 -0.53 9.79 -13.10
C ALA A 295 -1.42 8.97 -12.17
N CYS A 296 -0.85 7.95 -11.57
CA CYS A 296 -1.47 7.18 -10.50
C CYS A 296 -0.47 7.01 -9.35
N VAL A 297 -0.87 7.42 -8.15
CA VAL A 297 -0.16 7.09 -6.90
C VAL A 297 -1.04 6.14 -6.12
N LEU A 298 -0.51 4.96 -5.77
CA LEU A 298 -1.25 3.90 -5.11
C LEU A 298 -0.45 3.39 -3.91
N THR A 299 -1.09 3.40 -2.74
CA THR A 299 -0.55 2.85 -1.49
C THR A 299 -1.43 1.67 -1.07
N THR A 300 -0.83 0.51 -0.81
CA THR A 300 -1.55 -0.70 -0.37
C THR A 300 -0.85 -1.37 0.82
N SER A 301 -1.59 -2.18 1.57
CA SER A 301 -1.06 -2.94 2.70
C SER A 301 -1.95 -4.12 3.09
N LEU A 302 -1.35 -5.11 3.75
CA LEU A 302 -2.02 -6.21 4.47
C LEU A 302 -2.07 -5.98 6.00
N GLY A 303 -1.49 -4.88 6.48
CA GLY A 303 -1.03 -4.76 7.86
C GLY A 303 0.16 -5.68 8.09
N LEU A 304 0.20 -6.38 9.23
CA LEU A 304 1.15 -7.48 9.41
C LEU A 304 0.72 -8.77 8.69
N GLY A 305 -0.57 -8.85 8.37
CA GLY A 305 -1.24 -10.08 7.98
C GLY A 305 -1.53 -10.97 9.19
N THR A 306 -2.55 -11.82 9.09
CA THR A 306 -3.02 -12.60 10.26
C THR A 306 -2.04 -13.69 10.69
N GLY A 307 -1.19 -14.12 9.75
CA GLY A 307 -0.35 -15.32 9.86
C GLY A 307 -0.99 -16.54 9.17
N ASP A 308 -2.23 -16.39 8.71
CA ASP A 308 -3.00 -17.39 7.97
C ASP A 308 -3.02 -17.09 6.48
N PHE A 309 -3.02 -18.17 5.71
CA PHE A 309 -2.96 -18.13 4.26
C PHE A 309 -4.07 -19.01 3.70
N LEU A 310 -4.77 -18.54 2.67
CA LEU A 310 -5.83 -19.31 2.04
C LEU A 310 -5.29 -20.62 1.47
N PRO A 311 -5.88 -21.77 1.86
CA PRO A 311 -5.41 -23.06 1.37
C PRO A 311 -5.52 -23.18 -0.15
N GLY A 312 -4.44 -23.66 -0.78
CA GLY A 312 -4.34 -23.81 -2.23
C GLY A 312 -3.93 -22.54 -2.97
N TYR A 313 -3.95 -21.37 -2.32
CA TYR A 313 -3.76 -20.08 -2.99
C TYR A 313 -2.60 -19.24 -2.44
N ASP A 314 -2.02 -19.62 -1.30
CA ASP A 314 -0.92 -18.90 -0.63
C ASP A 314 -1.20 -17.39 -0.44
N LEU A 315 -2.49 -17.01 -0.42
CA LEU A 315 -2.94 -15.65 -0.20
C LEU A 315 -3.00 -15.37 1.30
N HIS A 316 -2.12 -14.50 1.78
CA HIS A 316 -2.11 -14.05 3.17
C HIS A 316 -3.34 -13.20 3.47
N LEU A 317 -4.03 -13.50 4.56
CA LEU A 317 -5.13 -12.66 5.05
C LEU A 317 -4.58 -11.38 5.67
N ASN A 318 -5.23 -10.24 5.43
CA ASN A 318 -4.88 -8.98 6.09
C ASN A 318 -5.21 -9.04 7.59
N SER A 319 -4.50 -8.29 8.42
CA SER A 319 -4.76 -8.17 9.87
C SER A 319 -5.27 -6.78 10.25
N MET A 320 -5.96 -6.09 9.33
CA MET A 320 -6.22 -4.67 9.46
C MET A 320 -7.08 -4.31 10.67
N LEU A 321 -8.05 -5.16 11.05
CA LEU A 321 -8.86 -4.92 12.25
C LEU A 321 -8.05 -5.02 13.55
N GLY A 322 -6.82 -5.53 13.47
CA GLY A 322 -5.87 -5.61 14.58
C GLY A 322 -4.85 -4.47 14.61
N GLU A 323 -4.92 -3.52 13.67
CA GLU A 323 -4.14 -2.28 13.72
C GLU A 323 -4.82 -1.25 14.62
N VAL A 324 -4.64 -1.42 15.93
CA VAL A 324 -5.33 -0.65 16.97
C VAL A 324 -5.14 0.86 16.85
N ASP A 325 -4.03 1.33 16.27
CA ASP A 325 -3.78 2.77 16.08
C ASP A 325 -4.67 3.43 15.04
N LEU A 326 -5.26 2.64 14.15
CA LEU A 326 -6.24 3.11 13.17
C LEU A 326 -7.63 3.28 13.80
N HIS A 327 -7.85 2.77 15.03
CA HIS A 327 -9.15 2.83 15.70
C HIS A 327 -9.33 4.18 16.40
N ARG A 328 -10.10 5.08 15.78
CA ARG A 328 -10.51 6.37 16.40
C ARG A 328 -11.83 6.32 17.13
N ALA A 329 -12.65 5.36 16.76
CA ALA A 329 -13.94 5.06 17.33
C ALA A 329 -14.08 3.53 17.35
N PRO A 330 -15.03 2.98 18.12
CA PRO A 330 -15.38 1.58 18.02
C PRO A 330 -15.67 1.18 16.57
N LEU A 331 -15.18 0.01 16.16
CA LEU A 331 -15.42 -0.50 14.81
C LEU A 331 -16.91 -0.79 14.61
N GLU A 332 -17.48 -0.22 13.55
CA GLU A 332 -18.86 -0.45 13.16
C GLU A 332 -18.92 -1.39 11.95
N THR A 333 -19.70 -2.47 12.03
CA THR A 333 -19.91 -3.41 10.93
C THR A 333 -20.29 -2.70 9.62
N GLY A 334 -19.64 -3.08 8.52
CA GLY A 334 -19.83 -2.52 7.19
C GLY A 334 -19.16 -1.15 6.97
N SER A 335 -18.63 -0.51 8.01
CA SER A 335 -17.87 0.74 7.87
C SER A 335 -16.50 0.49 7.22
N ARG A 336 -15.98 1.52 6.56
CA ARG A 336 -14.61 1.54 6.03
C ARG A 336 -13.67 1.90 7.17
N MET A 337 -12.57 1.17 7.33
CA MET A 337 -11.54 1.56 8.31
C MET A 337 -10.85 2.88 7.91
N GLU A 338 -10.42 3.64 8.90
CA GLU A 338 -9.56 4.80 8.68
C GLU A 338 -8.12 4.37 8.37
N SER A 339 -7.36 5.24 7.72
CA SER A 339 -5.99 4.95 7.31
C SER A 339 -5.09 6.18 7.38
N MET A 340 -3.77 5.95 7.45
CA MET A 340 -2.74 6.98 7.27
C MET A 340 -2.21 7.09 5.84
N MET A 341 -2.60 6.19 4.94
CA MET A 341 -2.14 6.24 3.55
C MET A 341 -2.49 7.60 2.94
N ALA A 342 -1.52 8.26 2.33
CA ALA A 342 -1.71 9.59 1.73
C ALA A 342 -1.05 9.68 0.35
N PRO A 343 -1.55 8.92 -0.64
CA PRO A 343 -1.18 9.18 -2.03
C PRO A 343 -1.42 10.66 -2.33
N SER A 344 -0.46 11.31 -2.97
CA SER A 344 -0.45 12.77 -3.17
C SER A 344 0.10 13.14 -4.55
N ILE A 345 -0.37 14.26 -5.08
CA ILE A 345 0.19 14.90 -6.29
C ILE A 345 0.32 16.41 -6.08
N ALA A 346 1.14 17.08 -6.88
CA ALA A 346 1.19 18.53 -6.95
C ALA A 346 1.07 18.98 -8.40
N ILE A 347 0.23 19.98 -8.66
CA ILE A 347 -0.02 20.57 -9.97
C ILE A 347 0.55 21.99 -9.98
N GLY A 348 1.53 22.24 -10.85
CA GLY A 348 2.08 23.57 -11.14
C GLY A 348 1.48 24.16 -12.41
N ASP A 349 2.03 25.30 -12.85
CA ASP A 349 1.55 26.04 -14.03
C ASP A 349 1.60 25.21 -15.33
N ASP A 350 2.60 24.34 -15.47
CA ASP A 350 2.81 23.48 -16.64
C ASP A 350 2.16 22.08 -16.52
N GLY A 351 1.32 21.87 -15.49
CA GLY A 351 0.65 20.60 -15.21
C GLY A 351 1.25 19.85 -14.03
N LEU A 352 1.31 18.52 -14.10
CA LEU A 352 1.77 17.67 -12.99
C LEU A 352 3.23 17.96 -12.63
N ALA A 353 3.47 18.52 -11.46
CA ALA A 353 4.80 18.86 -10.95
C ALA A 353 5.39 17.74 -10.06
N LEU A 354 4.54 17.01 -9.34
CA LEU A 354 4.96 15.93 -8.45
C LEU A 354 3.86 14.86 -8.36
N ALA A 355 4.27 13.60 -8.34
CA ALA A 355 3.44 12.48 -7.89
C ALA A 355 4.23 11.73 -6.82
N ILE A 356 3.66 11.59 -5.62
CA ILE A 356 4.39 11.11 -4.44
C ILE A 356 3.48 10.36 -3.47
N GLY A 357 4.02 9.29 -2.89
CA GLY A 357 3.49 8.67 -1.70
C GLY A 357 4.62 8.10 -0.86
N SER A 358 4.30 7.59 0.33
CA SER A 358 5.29 6.96 1.19
C SER A 358 4.71 5.73 1.86
N ALA A 359 5.55 4.71 1.97
CA ALA A 359 5.39 3.62 2.90
C ALA A 359 5.67 4.06 4.35
N GLY A 360 5.21 3.30 5.34
CA GLY A 360 5.83 3.26 6.67
C GLY A 360 5.09 3.91 7.83
N GLY A 361 3.77 3.69 7.95
CA GLY A 361 2.97 3.99 9.17
C GLY A 361 3.30 5.32 9.83
N THR A 362 3.89 5.28 11.03
CA THR A 362 4.26 6.46 11.83
C THR A 362 5.11 7.44 11.04
N ARG A 363 6.05 6.92 10.25
CA ARG A 363 7.03 7.70 9.51
C ARG A 363 6.51 8.22 8.18
N LEU A 364 5.33 7.78 7.73
CA LEU A 364 4.72 8.19 6.45
C LEU A 364 4.60 9.71 6.36
N ARG A 365 3.97 10.34 7.37
CA ARG A 365 3.78 11.81 7.41
C ARG A 365 5.10 12.55 7.28
N THR A 366 6.08 12.17 8.12
CA THR A 366 7.38 12.82 8.17
C THR A 366 8.19 12.65 6.88
N ALA A 367 8.12 11.46 6.26
CA ALA A 367 8.78 11.18 5.00
C ALA A 367 8.14 11.98 3.86
N LEU A 368 6.81 11.94 3.75
CA LEU A 368 6.09 12.59 2.65
C LEU A 368 6.24 14.11 2.71
N VAL A 369 6.01 14.73 3.86
CA VAL A 369 6.17 16.18 4.05
C VAL A 369 7.61 16.61 3.81
N GLY A 370 8.59 15.85 4.33
CA GLY A 370 10.01 16.15 4.17
C GLY A 370 10.50 16.08 2.71
N VAL A 371 10.04 15.10 1.94
CA VAL A 371 10.41 14.95 0.52
C VAL A 371 9.63 15.95 -0.35
N ALA A 372 8.33 16.13 -0.13
CA ALA A 372 7.52 17.09 -0.88
C ALA A 372 8.03 18.52 -0.70
N SER A 373 8.38 18.91 0.53
CA SER A 373 8.99 20.23 0.80
C SER A 373 10.37 20.37 0.17
N ALA A 374 11.23 19.36 0.25
CA ALA A 374 12.53 19.42 -0.41
C ALA A 374 12.40 19.66 -1.93
N ILE A 375 11.42 19.04 -2.59
CA ILE A 375 11.22 19.20 -4.04
C ILE A 375 10.52 20.53 -4.36
N LEU A 376 9.35 20.79 -3.78
CA LEU A 376 8.47 21.90 -4.17
C LEU A 376 8.88 23.25 -3.57
N ASP A 377 9.60 23.23 -2.45
CA ASP A 377 10.03 24.44 -1.75
C ASP A 377 11.51 24.72 -1.99
N GLU A 378 12.38 23.75 -1.72
CA GLU A 378 13.83 23.91 -1.85
C GLU A 378 14.37 23.63 -3.28
N GLY A 379 13.52 23.13 -4.19
CA GLY A 379 13.91 22.88 -5.59
C GLY A 379 14.85 21.70 -5.79
N LEU A 380 14.85 20.71 -4.87
CA LEU A 380 15.72 19.54 -5.00
C LEU A 380 15.26 18.58 -6.09
N ASP A 381 16.24 17.96 -6.74
CA ASP A 381 16.03 16.76 -7.55
C ASP A 381 15.35 15.64 -6.71
N PRO A 382 14.38 14.90 -7.27
CA PRO A 382 13.65 13.85 -6.54
C PRO A 382 14.54 12.78 -5.91
N VAL A 383 15.60 12.32 -6.57
CA VAL A 383 16.51 11.30 -6.03
C VAL A 383 17.28 11.88 -4.84
N ALA A 384 17.76 13.12 -4.97
CA ALA A 384 18.44 13.82 -3.88
C ALA A 384 17.50 14.06 -2.68
N ALA A 385 16.24 14.40 -2.93
CA ALA A 385 15.22 14.61 -1.90
C ALA A 385 14.92 13.32 -1.12
N VAL A 386 14.76 12.19 -1.81
CA VAL A 386 14.50 10.88 -1.19
C VAL A 386 15.72 10.36 -0.42
N ALA A 387 16.93 10.56 -0.94
CA ALA A 387 18.18 10.12 -0.30
C ALA A 387 18.58 10.98 0.91
N ARG A 388 18.00 12.18 1.06
CA ARG A 388 18.32 13.09 2.16
C ARG A 388 17.98 12.44 3.51
N PRO A 389 18.87 12.55 4.52
CA PRO A 389 18.57 12.08 5.87
C PRO A 389 17.25 12.66 6.41
N ARG A 390 16.44 11.78 7.00
CA ARG A 390 15.13 12.11 7.57
C ARG A 390 15.19 11.96 9.09
N PHE A 391 14.31 12.67 9.76
CA PHE A 391 14.07 12.53 11.20
C PHE A 391 12.59 12.23 11.40
N HIS A 392 12.31 11.60 12.53
CA HIS A 392 10.97 11.30 12.98
C HIS A 392 10.89 11.66 14.46
N PRO A 393 9.89 12.44 14.91
CA PRO A 393 9.64 12.61 16.33
C PRO A 393 9.17 11.26 16.88
N ALA A 394 10.05 10.53 17.55
CA ALA A 394 9.62 9.40 18.36
C ALA A 394 8.82 9.93 19.57
N GLY A 395 7.83 9.17 20.03
CA GLY A 395 7.03 9.52 21.21
C GLY A 395 7.88 9.95 22.41
N ARG A 396 7.29 10.65 23.39
CA ARG A 396 8.01 11.01 24.63
C ARG A 396 8.47 9.72 25.31
N VAL A 397 9.79 9.55 25.42
CA VAL A 397 10.46 8.50 26.22
C VAL A 397 10.10 8.64 27.69
#